data_AF-A0A9X7N2Q6-F1
#
_entry.id   AF-A0A9X7N2Q6-F1
#
_cell.length_a   1.000
_cell.length_b   1.000
_cell.length_c   1.000
_cell.angle_alpha   90.00
_cell.angle_beta   90.00
_cell.angle_gamma   90.00
#
_symmetry.space_group_name_H-M   'P 1'
#
loop_
_entity.id
_entity.type
_entity.pdbx_description
1 polymer ?
#
loop_
_entity_poly.entity_id
_entity_poly.type
_entity_poly.pdbx_seq_one_letter_code
_entity_poly.pdbx_strand_id
1 'polypeptide(L)'
;MGIKTLGLSRYSLVIGDDLSLGAHSCNIADELEIGSGVTIGAMPLVIKDLPAGCTYYNVRQSQLLLLHPETAIVLTGLFSVP
;
A
#
# COMPACT_ATOMS: atom_id res chain seq x y z
N MET A 1 -11.28 2.83 7.45
CA MET A 1 -11.28 2.93 5.98
C MET A 1 -11.25 4.39 5.60
N GLY A 2 -10.29 4.85 4.80
CA GLY A 2 -10.26 6.22 4.29
C GLY A 2 -10.28 6.23 2.76
N ILE A 3 -11.25 6.89 2.14
CA ILE A 3 -11.19 7.06 0.68
C ILE A 3 -10.32 8.29 0.43
N LYS A 4 -9.22 8.11 -0.31
CA LYS A 4 -8.35 9.22 -0.69
C LYS A 4 -8.66 9.55 -2.14
N THR A 5 -9.47 10.58 -2.33
CA THR A 5 -9.82 11.04 -3.68
C THR A 5 -8.58 11.58 -4.39
N LEU A 6 -8.31 11.12 -5.60
CA LEU A 6 -7.15 11.55 -6.41
C LEU A 6 -7.46 12.78 -7.28
N GLY A 7 -8.63 13.38 -7.08
CA GLY A 7 -9.06 14.60 -7.76
C GLY A 7 -10.07 14.36 -8.89
N LEU A 8 -10.61 13.14 -9.03
CA LEU A 8 -11.70 12.90 -9.97
C LEU A 8 -13.03 13.47 -9.45
N SER A 9 -13.90 13.87 -10.38
CA SER A 9 -15.24 14.41 -10.09
C SER A 9 -16.26 13.35 -9.67
N ARG A 10 -15.91 12.07 -9.80
CA ARG A 10 -16.71 10.90 -9.41
C ARG A 10 -15.81 9.82 -8.86
N TYR A 11 -16.33 9.06 -7.91
CA TYR A 11 -15.72 7.86 -7.38
C TYR A 11 -16.66 6.66 -7.53
N SER A 12 -16.12 5.48 -7.80
CA SER A 12 -16.82 4.19 -7.90
C SER A 12 -15.99 3.13 -7.20
N LEU A 13 -16.52 2.56 -6.12
CA LEU A 13 -15.87 1.49 -5.36
C LEU A 13 -16.80 0.30 -5.27
N VAL A 14 -16.39 -0.80 -5.91
CA VAL A 14 -17.10 -2.09 -5.84
C VAL A 14 -16.29 -3.03 -4.97
N ILE A 15 -16.91 -3.57 -3.92
CA ILE A 15 -16.31 -4.53 -3.00
C ILE A 15 -17.15 -5.81 -3.04
N GLY A 16 -16.50 -6.93 -3.38
CA GLY A 16 -17.09 -8.25 -3.32
C GLY A 16 -17.22 -8.79 -1.90
N ASP A 17 -17.83 -9.97 -1.80
CA ASP A 17 -18.09 -10.66 -0.54
C ASP A 17 -16.82 -11.22 0.11
N ASP A 18 -16.83 -11.45 1.43
CA ASP A 18 -15.72 -12.06 2.19
C ASP A 18 -14.36 -11.32 2.08
N LEU A 19 -14.40 -9.99 2.00
CA LEU A 19 -13.19 -9.16 2.02
C LEU A 19 -12.60 -9.05 3.44
N SER A 20 -11.32 -9.37 3.59
CA SER A 20 -10.56 -9.12 4.81
C SER A 20 -9.66 -7.89 4.67
N LEU A 21 -9.78 -6.91 5.57
CA LEU A 21 -9.08 -5.63 5.51
C LEU A 21 -8.25 -5.39 6.78
N GLY A 22 -6.94 -5.22 6.61
CA GLY A 22 -6.03 -4.86 7.70
C GLY A 22 -6.23 -3.42 8.21
N ALA A 23 -5.65 -3.08 9.36
CA ALA A 23 -5.71 -1.71 9.88
C ALA A 23 -4.98 -0.72 8.95
N HIS A 24 -5.50 0.52 8.85
CA HIS A 24 -4.97 1.59 7.98
C HIS A 24 -4.85 1.24 6.49
N SER A 25 -5.51 0.19 6.01
CA SER A 25 -5.28 -0.44 4.69
C SER A 25 -6.00 0.17 3.50
N CYS A 26 -6.86 1.15 3.73
CA CYS A 26 -7.69 1.71 2.69
C CYS A 26 -7.27 3.14 2.53
N ASN A 27 -6.36 3.34 1.59
CA ASN A 27 -6.41 4.45 0.68
C ASN A 27 -6.79 3.81 -0.66
N ILE A 28 -8.06 3.89 -1.02
CA ILE A 28 -8.60 3.33 -2.26
C ILE A 28 -8.74 4.48 -3.25
N ALA A 29 -8.25 4.27 -4.47
CA ALA A 29 -8.37 5.23 -5.58
C ALA A 29 -9.83 5.48 -5.98
N ASP A 30 -10.04 6.51 -6.79
CA ASP A 30 -11.38 7.00 -7.17
C ASP A 30 -12.23 5.94 -7.89
N GLU A 31 -11.64 5.06 -8.70
CA GLU A 31 -12.34 4.00 -9.42
C GLU A 31 -11.63 2.66 -9.17
N LEU A 32 -12.31 1.73 -8.49
CA LEU A 32 -11.70 0.46 -8.08
C LEU A 32 -12.72 -0.68 -7.93
N GLU A 33 -12.41 -1.84 -8.49
CA GLU A 33 -13.13 -3.09 -8.26
C GLU A 33 -12.27 -4.07 -7.43
N ILE A 34 -12.84 -4.54 -6.31
CA ILE A 34 -12.25 -5.56 -5.45
C ILE A 34 -13.14 -6.80 -5.49
N GLY A 35 -12.61 -7.91 -6.01
CA GLY A 35 -13.33 -9.18 -6.09
C GLY A 35 -13.59 -9.83 -4.73
N SER A 36 -14.44 -10.85 -4.71
CA SER A 36 -14.77 -11.60 -3.49
C SER A 36 -13.59 -12.42 -2.96
N GLY A 37 -13.53 -12.62 -1.64
CA GLY A 37 -12.50 -13.43 -0.98
C GLY A 37 -11.10 -12.82 -1.01
N VAL A 38 -11.00 -11.50 -1.21
CA VAL A 38 -9.71 -10.80 -1.22
C VAL A 38 -9.24 -10.53 0.21
N THR A 39 -7.93 -10.67 0.44
CA THR A 39 -7.30 -10.27 1.71
C THR A 39 -6.34 -9.11 1.47
N ILE A 40 -6.62 -7.96 2.08
CA ILE A 40 -5.80 -6.76 2.02
C ILE A 40 -5.07 -6.59 3.34
N GLY A 41 -3.73 -6.59 3.30
CA GLY A 41 -2.87 -6.43 4.48
C GLY A 41 -3.01 -5.05 5.16
N ALA A 42 -2.19 -4.77 6.18
CA ALA A 42 -2.22 -3.48 6.88
C ALA A 42 -1.41 -2.39 6.16
N MET A 43 -1.98 -1.18 6.05
CA MET A 43 -1.40 -0.01 5.37
C MET A 43 -1.14 -0.05 3.84
N PRO A 44 -1.70 -0.96 3.02
CA PRO A 44 -1.56 -0.86 1.57
C PRO A 44 -2.25 0.37 0.98
N LEU A 45 -1.71 0.83 -0.14
CA LEU A 45 -2.35 1.79 -1.04
C LEU A 45 -2.82 0.98 -2.26
N VAL A 46 -4.13 0.97 -2.50
CA VAL A 46 -4.75 0.18 -3.57
C VAL A 46 -5.18 1.15 -4.68
N ILE A 47 -4.48 1.09 -5.81
CA ILE A 47 -4.67 1.98 -6.98
C ILE A 47 -5.11 1.24 -8.24
N LYS A 48 -5.34 -0.06 -8.13
CA LYS A 48 -5.70 -0.95 -9.23
C LYS A 48 -6.66 -2.02 -8.76
N ASP A 49 -7.44 -2.55 -9.69
CA ASP A 49 -8.41 -3.61 -9.43
C ASP A 49 -7.75 -4.85 -8.86
N LEU A 50 -8.47 -5.52 -7.95
CA LEU A 50 -8.03 -6.74 -7.29
C LEU A 50 -8.93 -7.90 -7.69
N PRO A 51 -8.39 -8.96 -8.33
CA PRO A 51 -9.18 -10.13 -8.70
C PRO A 51 -9.64 -10.91 -7.47
N ALA A 52 -10.73 -11.67 -7.61
CA ALA A 52 -11.26 -12.52 -6.55
C ALA A 52 -10.21 -13.53 -6.03
N GLY A 53 -10.23 -13.80 -4.73
CA GLY A 53 -9.38 -14.80 -4.07
C GLY A 53 -7.89 -14.43 -3.95
N CYS A 54 -7.51 -13.17 -4.16
CA CYS A 54 -6.10 -12.74 -4.06
C CYS A 54 -5.76 -12.13 -2.70
N THR A 55 -4.47 -12.16 -2.34
CA THR A 55 -3.94 -11.44 -1.18
C THR A 55 -3.08 -10.27 -1.65
N TYR A 56 -3.46 -9.05 -1.28
CA TYR A 56 -2.75 -7.82 -1.61
C TYR A 56 -2.13 -7.18 -0.37
N TYR A 57 -0.82 -6.96 -0.37
CA TYR A 57 -0.12 -6.34 0.75
C TYR A 57 1.15 -5.64 0.27
N ASN A 58 1.58 -4.62 1.01
CA ASN A 58 2.87 -3.98 0.81
C ASN A 58 3.93 -4.73 1.61
N VAL A 59 4.98 -5.20 0.94
CA VAL A 59 6.18 -5.70 1.62
C VAL A 59 6.89 -4.52 2.25
N ARG A 60 6.90 -4.44 3.58
CA ARG A 60 7.72 -3.46 4.32
C ARG A 60 8.99 -4.11 4.81
N GLN A 61 10.12 -3.64 4.32
CA GLN A 61 11.43 -3.97 4.86
C GLN A 61 11.92 -2.81 5.71
N SER A 62 12.23 -3.09 6.97
CA SER A 62 12.85 -2.14 7.88
C SER A 62 14.30 -2.55 8.09
N GLN A 63 15.23 -1.70 7.67
CA GLN A 63 16.64 -1.87 7.96
C GLN A 63 17.02 -0.96 9.12
N LEU A 64 17.52 -1.55 10.19
CA LEU A 64 18.13 -0.82 11.29
C LEU A 64 19.64 -0.87 11.10
N LEU A 65 20.22 0.26 10.71
CA LEU A 65 21.66 0.38 10.63
C LEU A 65 22.19 1.10 11.87
N LEU A 66 22.97 0.38 12.68
CA LEU A 66 23.74 0.95 13.77
C LEU A 66 25.02 1.56 13.20
N LEU A 67 24.95 2.84 12.87
CA LEU A 67 26.12 3.61 12.48
C LEU A 67 27.04 3.77 13.69
N HIS A 68 28.23 3.17 13.64
CA HIS A 68 29.36 3.71 14.39
C HIS A 68 29.70 5.08 13.78
N PRO A 69 30.19 6.06 14.57
CA PRO A 69 30.37 7.44 14.14
C PRO A 69 31.21 7.62 12.85
N GLU A 70 32.05 6.64 12.49
CA GLU A 70 32.89 6.67 11.29
C GLU A 70 32.16 6.23 9.99
N THR A 71 30.99 5.58 10.06
CA THR A 71 30.28 5.03 8.88
C THR A 71 29.17 5.94 8.35
N ALA A 72 28.81 7.00 9.08
CA ALA A 72 27.69 7.89 8.74
C ALA A 72 27.89 8.67 7.42
N ILE A 73 29.14 8.86 6.99
CA ILE A 73 29.48 9.65 5.79
C ILE A 73 29.31 8.84 4.50
N VAL A 74 29.36 7.51 4.56
CA VAL A 74 29.35 6.66 3.35
C VAL A 74 27.93 6.51 2.76
N LEU A 75 26.88 6.63 3.58
CA LEU A 75 25.51 6.34 3.14
C LEU A 75 24.79 7.52 2.52
N THR A 76 25.19 8.75 2.83
CA THR A 76 24.66 9.94 2.15
C THR A 76 25.11 10.04 0.69
N GLY A 77 26.14 9.27 0.28
CA GLY A 77 26.60 9.17 -1.11
C GLY A 77 26.04 7.98 -1.90
N LEU A 78 25.52 6.94 -1.24
CA LEU A 78 25.10 5.67 -1.88
C LEU A 78 23.58 5.56 -2.12
N PHE A 79 22.78 6.44 -1.53
CA PHE A 79 21.32 6.50 -1.74
C PHE A 79 20.86 7.66 -2.65
N SER A 80 21.73 8.17 -3.52
CA SER A 80 21.25 8.82 -4.76
C SER A 80 20.82 7.72 -5.72
N VAL A 81 19.55 7.33 -5.63
CA VAL A 81 18.89 6.49 -6.64
C VAL A 81 18.41 7.44 -7.76
N PRO A 82 18.63 7.12 -9.05
CA PRO A 82 18.19 7.94 -10.20
C PRO A 82 16.66 8.07 -10.31
#